data_AF-X7EJC1-F1
#
_entry.id   AF-X7EJC1-F1
#
_cell.length_a   1.000
_cell.length_b   1.000
_cell.length_c   1.000
_cell.angle_alpha   90.00
_cell.angle_beta   90.00
_cell.angle_gamma   90.00
#
_symmetry.space_group_name_H-M   'P 1'
#
loop_
_entity.id
_entity.type
_entity.pdbx_description
1 polymer ?
#
loop_
_entity_poly.entity_id
_entity_poly.type
_entity_poly.pdbx_seq_one_letter_code
_entity_poly.pdbx_strand_id
1 'polypeptide(L)'
;MSLRINDTIPDLTVETDQGTFSLHEFIGDSWTILFSHPKDFTPVCTTEFGAVAQLADEWAKRDTKVIGISVDSTEDHTKWKSDIEVVSKGAKAGFPIIADTNLDVSKAFDMLPAEAYLPDGRTPNDTATVRSVYIIGPDKKLKLTMTYPMNVGRNFAEVLRALDGLQTAAGHGVATPANWNVGDDVVIPASVSEEDAANRFGQYQTVLPYLRMAKLPG
;
A
#
# COMPACT_ATOMS: atom_id res chain seq x y z
N MET A 1 -3.02 -17.96 10.00
CA MET A 1 -1.61 -17.85 9.58
C MET A 1 -1.38 -16.41 9.18
N SER A 2 -0.32 -15.76 9.65
CA SER A 2 -0.04 -14.36 9.30
C SER A 2 0.32 -14.23 7.82
N LEU A 3 -0.22 -13.23 7.12
CA LEU A 3 0.18 -12.88 5.76
C LEU A 3 1.60 -12.30 5.75
N ARG A 4 2.50 -12.82 4.91
CA ARG A 4 3.90 -12.37 4.80
C ARG A 4 4.21 -11.85 3.40
N ILE A 5 5.33 -11.13 3.29
CA ILE A 5 5.84 -10.73 1.98
C ILE A 5 6.04 -11.96 1.07
N ASN A 6 5.68 -11.81 -0.19
CA ASN A 6 5.64 -12.83 -1.26
C ASN A 6 4.50 -13.86 -1.17
N ASP A 7 3.68 -13.85 -0.11
CA ASP A 7 2.45 -14.64 -0.09
C ASP A 7 1.44 -14.03 -1.06
N THR A 8 0.71 -14.89 -1.76
CA THR A 8 -0.48 -14.48 -2.51
C THR A 8 -1.57 -14.08 -1.51
N ILE A 9 -2.12 -12.88 -1.66
CA ILE A 9 -3.19 -12.39 -0.78
C ILE A 9 -4.45 -13.25 -0.93
N PRO A 10 -5.29 -13.39 0.11
CA PRO A 10 -6.58 -14.05 -0.01
C PRO A 10 -7.47 -13.32 -1.03
N ASP A 11 -8.19 -14.09 -1.84
CA ASP A 11 -9.18 -13.55 -2.78
C ASP A 11 -10.55 -13.50 -2.10
N LEU A 12 -10.83 -12.40 -1.42
CA LEU A 12 -12.10 -12.17 -0.73
C LEU A 12 -13.03 -11.35 -1.62
N THR A 13 -14.30 -11.72 -1.64
CA THR A 13 -15.35 -10.83 -2.13
C THR A 13 -15.63 -9.79 -1.06
N VAL A 14 -15.46 -8.52 -1.38
CA VAL A 14 -15.58 -7.39 -0.45
C VAL A 14 -16.71 -6.46 -0.85
N GLU A 15 -17.45 -5.97 0.13
CA GLU A 15 -18.42 -4.89 -0.06
C GLU A 15 -17.72 -3.54 0.16
N THR A 16 -17.94 -2.60 -0.75
CA THR A 16 -17.38 -1.25 -0.67
C THR A 16 -18.45 -0.20 -0.93
N ASP A 17 -18.15 1.06 -0.64
CA ASP A 17 -19.00 2.19 -1.00
C ASP A 17 -19.19 2.38 -2.53
N GLN A 18 -18.42 1.66 -3.35
CA GLN A 18 -18.50 1.69 -4.82
C GLN A 18 -18.93 0.34 -5.43
N GLY A 19 -19.54 -0.54 -4.62
CA GLY A 19 -20.05 -1.84 -5.05
C GLY A 19 -19.25 -3.02 -4.49
N THR A 20 -19.62 -4.21 -4.95
CA THR A 20 -19.07 -5.49 -4.47
C THR A 20 -18.23 -6.14 -5.56
N PHE A 21 -17.02 -6.58 -5.23
CA PHE A 21 -16.10 -7.24 -6.16
C PHE A 21 -15.13 -8.14 -5.41
N SER A 22 -14.44 -9.03 -6.13
CA SER A 22 -13.30 -9.77 -5.57
C SER A 22 -12.06 -8.87 -5.45
N LEU A 23 -11.23 -9.07 -4.42
CA LEU A 23 -9.97 -8.35 -4.28
C LEU A 23 -9.04 -8.58 -5.48
N HIS A 24 -8.97 -9.81 -6.01
CA HIS A 24 -8.13 -10.10 -7.16
C HIS A 24 -8.66 -9.46 -8.44
N GLU A 25 -9.99 -9.41 -8.61
CA GLU A 25 -10.64 -8.67 -9.70
C GLU A 25 -10.31 -7.17 -9.63
N PHE A 26 -10.44 -6.57 -8.45
CA PHE A 26 -10.11 -5.15 -8.23
C PHE A 26 -8.65 -4.85 -8.58
N ILE A 27 -7.71 -5.69 -8.13
CA ILE A 27 -6.28 -5.52 -8.43
C ILE A 27 -6.06 -5.63 -9.94
N GLY A 28 -6.58 -6.67 -10.58
CA GLY A 28 -6.35 -6.92 -12.02
C GLY A 28 -4.84 -6.97 -12.31
N ASP A 29 -4.40 -6.28 -13.36
CA ASP A 29 -2.99 -6.25 -13.75
C ASP A 29 -2.22 -5.03 -13.20
N SER A 30 -2.83 -4.27 -12.28
CA SER A 30 -2.23 -3.06 -11.68
C SER A 30 -1.55 -3.36 -10.35
N TRP A 31 -0.63 -2.48 -9.94
CA TRP A 31 -0.20 -2.42 -8.54
C TRP A 31 -1.36 -1.92 -7.67
N THR A 32 -1.39 -2.28 -6.39
CA THR A 32 -2.44 -1.82 -5.48
C THR A 32 -1.90 -1.46 -4.10
N ILE A 33 -2.32 -0.29 -3.62
CA ILE A 33 -2.16 0.13 -2.22
C ILE A 33 -3.47 -0.17 -1.49
N LEU A 34 -3.42 -1.13 -0.56
CA LEU A 34 -4.52 -1.42 0.35
C LEU A 34 -4.14 -0.86 1.73
N PHE A 35 -4.93 0.04 2.28
CA PHE A 35 -4.59 0.71 3.54
C PHE A 35 -5.80 0.77 4.47
N SER A 36 -5.59 0.41 5.72
CA SER A 36 -6.66 0.30 6.71
C SER A 36 -6.62 1.41 7.74
N HIS A 37 -7.76 1.66 8.37
CA HIS A 37 -7.86 2.49 9.56
C HIS A 37 -8.87 1.93 10.58
N PRO A 38 -8.74 2.28 11.88
CA PRO A 38 -9.53 1.64 12.93
C PRO A 38 -11.03 1.99 12.91
N LYS A 39 -11.37 3.25 12.56
CA LYS A 39 -12.73 3.77 12.61
C LYS A 39 -12.89 5.07 11.84
N ASP A 40 -13.99 5.22 11.12
CA ASP A 40 -14.44 6.46 10.48
C ASP A 40 -14.67 7.57 11.50
N PHE A 41 -14.73 8.82 11.03
CA PHE A 41 -14.95 10.01 11.86
C PHE A 41 -13.92 10.18 12.99
N THR A 42 -12.69 9.69 12.78
CA THR A 42 -11.56 9.89 13.70
C THR A 42 -10.51 10.84 13.10
N PRO A 43 -9.87 11.69 13.92
CA PRO A 43 -9.13 12.86 13.42
C PRO A 43 -7.92 12.46 12.56
N VAL A 44 -7.06 11.57 13.06
CA VAL A 44 -5.84 11.17 12.34
C VAL A 44 -6.18 10.46 11.04
N CYS A 45 -7.14 9.52 11.06
CA CYS A 45 -7.57 8.77 9.88
C CYS A 45 -8.13 9.71 8.79
N THR A 46 -8.86 10.75 9.19
CA THR A 46 -9.41 11.73 8.24
C THR A 46 -8.29 12.51 7.54
N THR A 47 -7.22 12.87 8.27
CA THR A 47 -6.04 13.49 7.63
C THR A 47 -5.31 12.54 6.67
N GLU A 48 -5.24 11.26 6.98
CA GLU A 48 -4.56 10.26 6.15
C GLU A 48 -5.32 9.99 4.85
N PHE A 49 -6.64 9.78 4.93
CA PHE A 49 -7.47 9.58 3.75
C PHE A 49 -7.50 10.84 2.88
N GLY A 50 -7.46 12.03 3.49
CA GLY A 50 -7.30 13.29 2.76
C GLY A 50 -5.98 13.38 1.99
N ALA A 51 -4.87 12.96 2.61
CA ALA A 51 -3.57 12.90 1.94
C ALA A 51 -3.56 11.90 0.77
N VAL A 52 -4.17 10.73 0.94
CA VAL A 52 -4.30 9.74 -0.15
C VAL A 52 -5.13 10.29 -1.31
N ALA A 53 -6.22 10.99 -1.01
CA ALA A 53 -7.07 11.63 -2.01
C ALA A 53 -6.33 12.72 -2.80
N GLN A 54 -5.49 13.51 -2.13
CA GLN A 54 -4.64 14.52 -2.78
C GLN A 54 -3.57 13.92 -3.70
N LEU A 55 -3.20 12.64 -3.50
CA LEU A 55 -2.20 11.93 -4.29
C LEU A 55 -2.81 11.14 -5.47
N ALA A 56 -4.09 11.36 -5.81
CA ALA A 56 -4.79 10.67 -6.90
C ALA A 56 -3.98 10.59 -8.21
N ASP A 57 -3.42 11.71 -8.64
CA ASP A 57 -2.62 11.80 -9.87
C ASP A 57 -1.28 11.03 -9.76
N GLU A 58 -0.68 10.99 -8.57
CA GLU A 58 0.56 10.26 -8.32
C GLU A 58 0.36 8.74 -8.35
N TRP A 59 -0.80 8.25 -7.90
CA TRP A 59 -1.17 6.84 -8.02
C TRP A 59 -1.43 6.47 -9.48
N ALA A 60 -2.19 7.30 -10.20
CA ALA A 60 -2.51 7.10 -11.61
C ALA A 60 -1.25 7.09 -12.50
N LYS A 61 -0.30 7.99 -12.24
CA LYS A 61 0.99 8.05 -12.93
C LYS A 61 1.81 6.76 -12.81
N ARG A 62 1.58 5.96 -11.76
CA ARG A 62 2.28 4.70 -11.47
C ARG A 62 1.44 3.47 -11.82
N ASP A 63 0.34 3.63 -12.55
CA ASP A 63 -0.63 2.55 -12.82
C ASP A 63 -0.98 1.75 -11.55
N THR A 64 -1.29 2.51 -10.50
CA THR A 64 -1.52 1.96 -9.17
C THR A 64 -2.92 2.30 -8.68
N LYS A 65 -3.66 1.27 -8.29
CA LYS A 65 -4.97 1.39 -7.66
C LYS A 65 -4.81 1.58 -6.16
N VAL A 66 -5.81 2.19 -5.54
CA VAL A 66 -5.84 2.42 -4.10
C VAL A 66 -7.18 1.97 -3.55
N ILE A 67 -7.18 1.34 -2.38
CA ILE A 67 -8.40 0.90 -1.68
C ILE A 67 -8.23 1.05 -0.17
N GLY A 68 -9.21 1.70 0.46
CA GLY A 68 -9.29 1.86 1.91
C GLY A 68 -10.00 0.68 2.58
N ILE A 69 -9.76 0.47 3.87
CA ILE A 69 -10.49 -0.52 4.68
C ILE A 69 -10.83 0.08 6.04
N SER A 70 -12.09 -0.10 6.46
CA SER A 70 -12.50 0.09 7.85
C SER A 70 -13.52 -0.95 8.24
N VAL A 71 -13.74 -1.08 9.54
CA VAL A 71 -14.76 -1.94 10.15
C VAL A 71 -16.14 -1.23 10.28
N ASP A 72 -16.27 -0.04 9.70
CA ASP A 72 -17.54 0.71 9.59
C ASP A 72 -18.33 0.27 8.35
N SER A 73 -19.56 0.78 8.21
CA SER A 73 -20.46 0.42 7.11
C SER A 73 -20.19 1.24 5.83
N THR A 74 -20.67 0.76 4.68
CA THR A 74 -20.63 1.51 3.41
C THR A 74 -21.36 2.85 3.48
N GLU A 75 -22.44 2.92 4.27
CA GLU A 75 -23.16 4.17 4.53
C GLU A 75 -22.30 5.18 5.29
N ASP A 76 -21.58 4.74 6.32
CA ASP A 76 -20.66 5.57 7.09
C ASP A 76 -19.51 6.06 6.22
N HIS A 77 -18.92 5.19 5.40
CA HIS A 77 -17.85 5.56 4.46
C HIS A 77 -18.32 6.66 3.51
N THR A 78 -19.52 6.53 2.95
CA THR A 78 -20.09 7.52 2.02
C THR A 78 -20.24 8.88 2.68
N LYS A 79 -20.71 8.93 3.93
CA LYS A 79 -20.82 10.17 4.70
C LYS A 79 -19.44 10.74 5.03
N TRP A 80 -18.54 9.90 5.52
CA TRP A 80 -17.20 10.30 5.96
C TRP A 80 -16.33 10.83 4.82
N LYS A 81 -16.53 10.36 3.58
CA LYS A 81 -15.86 10.94 2.39
C LYS A 81 -16.11 12.44 2.21
N SER A 82 -17.23 12.97 2.70
CA SER A 82 -17.48 14.41 2.70
C SER A 82 -16.53 15.15 3.64
N ASP A 83 -16.28 14.61 4.84
CA ASP A 83 -15.32 15.18 5.79
C ASP A 83 -13.88 15.08 5.27
N ILE A 84 -13.56 13.96 4.60
CA ILE A 84 -12.26 13.78 3.91
C ILE A 84 -12.07 14.87 2.86
N GLU A 85 -13.08 15.15 2.02
CA GLU A 85 -13.01 16.20 0.99
C GLU A 85 -12.79 17.59 1.59
N VAL A 86 -13.38 17.88 2.76
CA VAL A 86 -13.14 19.14 3.49
C VAL A 86 -11.68 19.24 3.94
N VAL A 87 -11.16 18.20 4.61
CA VAL A 87 -9.78 18.20 5.15
C VAL A 87 -8.74 18.19 4.02
N SER A 88 -9.04 17.56 2.89
CA SER A 88 -8.16 17.48 1.73
C SER A 88 -8.20 18.75 0.85
N LYS A 89 -8.91 19.80 1.27
CA LYS A 89 -9.07 21.06 0.52
C LYS A 89 -9.74 20.86 -0.85
N GLY A 90 -10.73 19.97 -0.92
CA GLY A 90 -11.54 19.70 -2.11
C GLY A 90 -11.08 18.50 -2.94
N ALA A 91 -10.04 17.77 -2.53
CA ALA A 91 -9.67 16.54 -3.20
C ALA A 91 -10.62 15.39 -2.80
N LYS A 92 -11.29 14.80 -3.78
CA LYS A 92 -12.27 13.74 -3.54
C LYS A 92 -11.58 12.40 -3.29
N ALA A 93 -12.04 11.67 -2.29
CA ALA A 93 -11.66 10.28 -2.06
C ALA A 93 -12.30 9.36 -3.12
N GLY A 94 -11.71 9.35 -4.31
CA GLY A 94 -12.20 8.61 -5.48
C GLY A 94 -11.99 7.09 -5.40
N PHE A 95 -11.14 6.62 -4.48
CA PHE A 95 -10.91 5.20 -4.24
C PHE A 95 -12.05 4.55 -3.42
N PRO A 96 -12.34 3.26 -3.60
CA PRO A 96 -13.30 2.54 -2.76
C PRO A 96 -12.79 2.35 -1.33
N ILE A 97 -13.71 2.26 -0.37
CA ILE A 97 -13.46 1.89 1.02
C ILE A 97 -14.25 0.62 1.32
N ILE A 98 -13.57 -0.44 1.74
CA ILE A 98 -14.15 -1.72 2.13
C ILE A 98 -14.83 -1.58 3.49
N ALA A 99 -16.08 -2.04 3.57
CA ALA A 99 -16.84 -2.21 4.80
C ALA A 99 -16.59 -3.60 5.38
N ASP A 100 -15.63 -3.69 6.30
CA ASP A 100 -15.19 -4.93 6.95
C ASP A 100 -15.95 -5.18 8.27
N THR A 101 -17.28 -5.08 8.25
CA THR A 101 -18.11 -5.15 9.47
C THR A 101 -18.02 -6.50 10.18
N ASN A 102 -17.69 -7.57 9.46
CA ASN A 102 -17.51 -8.92 10.00
C ASN A 102 -16.04 -9.23 10.39
N LEU A 103 -15.12 -8.29 10.16
CA LEU A 103 -13.68 -8.42 10.36
C LEU A 103 -12.99 -9.45 9.45
N ASP A 104 -13.64 -9.89 8.38
CA ASP A 104 -13.13 -10.94 7.50
C ASP A 104 -11.81 -10.51 6.85
N VAL A 105 -11.73 -9.28 6.35
CA VAL A 105 -10.51 -8.76 5.73
C VAL A 105 -9.45 -8.47 6.78
N SER A 106 -9.82 -7.85 7.90
CA SER A 106 -8.92 -7.55 9.01
C SER A 106 -8.26 -8.82 9.56
N LYS A 107 -9.01 -9.92 9.69
CA LYS A 107 -8.48 -11.22 10.12
C LYS A 107 -7.61 -11.86 9.04
N ALA A 108 -8.06 -11.85 7.78
CA ALA A 108 -7.35 -12.51 6.69
C ALA A 108 -6.00 -11.83 6.36
N PHE A 109 -5.89 -10.53 6.60
CA PHE A 109 -4.66 -9.74 6.44
C PHE A 109 -3.86 -9.62 7.74
N ASP A 110 -4.21 -10.37 8.79
CA ASP A 110 -3.52 -10.42 10.08
C ASP A 110 -3.46 -9.06 10.81
N MET A 111 -4.44 -8.18 10.57
CA MET A 111 -4.63 -6.94 11.32
C MET A 111 -5.30 -7.21 12.67
N LEU A 112 -6.14 -8.24 12.75
CA LEU A 112 -6.79 -8.70 13.97
C LEU A 112 -6.61 -10.22 14.12
N PRO A 113 -6.57 -10.75 15.36
CA PRO A 113 -6.58 -12.18 15.63
C PRO A 113 -7.81 -12.87 15.01
N ALA A 114 -7.69 -14.15 14.67
CA ALA A 114 -8.76 -14.90 14.01
C ALA A 114 -10.06 -14.94 14.84
N GLU A 115 -9.92 -14.99 16.16
CA GLU A 115 -11.00 -15.00 17.15
C GLU A 115 -11.57 -13.60 17.48
N ALA A 116 -11.05 -12.53 16.86
CA ALA A 116 -11.51 -11.18 17.14
C ALA A 116 -13.01 -11.02 16.84
N TYR A 117 -13.69 -10.27 17.70
CA TYR A 117 -15.07 -9.84 17.53
C TYR A 117 -15.21 -8.41 18.02
N LEU A 118 -16.20 -7.70 17.49
CA LEU A 118 -16.49 -6.33 17.92
C LEU A 118 -17.55 -6.35 19.02
N PRO A 119 -17.31 -5.69 20.17
CA PRO A 119 -18.33 -5.52 21.17
C PRO A 119 -19.37 -4.47 20.73
N ASP A 120 -20.57 -4.54 21.32
CA ASP A 120 -21.56 -3.46 21.21
C ASP A 120 -20.96 -2.15 21.71
N GLY A 121 -21.17 -1.07 20.95
CA GLY A 121 -20.61 0.24 21.30
C GLY A 121 -19.09 0.35 21.08
N ARG A 122 -18.51 -0.46 20.19
CA ARG A 122 -17.08 -0.46 19.89
C ARG A 122 -16.46 0.94 19.77
N THR A 123 -15.27 1.04 20.31
CA THR A 123 -14.40 2.20 20.27
C THR A 123 -13.30 2.00 19.24
N PRO A 124 -12.60 3.07 18.83
CA PRO A 124 -11.41 2.94 17.98
C PRO A 124 -10.30 2.04 18.59
N ASN A 125 -10.28 1.87 19.92
CA ASN A 125 -9.27 1.04 20.58
C ASN A 125 -9.49 -0.46 20.32
N ASP A 126 -10.73 -0.89 20.10
CA ASP A 126 -11.08 -2.30 19.84
C ASP A 126 -10.55 -2.77 18.48
N THR A 127 -10.25 -1.84 17.58
CA THR A 127 -9.72 -2.09 16.23
C THR A 127 -8.41 -1.35 15.97
N ALA A 128 -7.68 -1.00 17.03
CA ALA A 128 -6.48 -0.16 16.96
C ALA A 128 -5.40 -0.66 15.98
N THR A 129 -5.31 -1.98 15.79
CA THR A 129 -4.33 -2.65 14.92
C THR A 129 -4.75 -2.71 13.45
N VAL A 130 -5.99 -2.31 13.14
CA VAL A 130 -6.48 -2.09 11.78
C VAL A 130 -5.89 -0.76 11.27
N ARG A 131 -4.55 -0.73 11.15
CA ARG A 131 -3.79 0.44 10.71
C ARG A 131 -2.51 0.00 10.01
N SER A 132 -2.72 -0.69 8.90
CA SER A 132 -1.65 -1.23 8.07
C SER A 132 -1.76 -0.69 6.65
N VAL A 133 -0.64 -0.64 5.96
CA VAL A 133 -0.55 -0.39 4.51
C VAL A 133 0.07 -1.64 3.88
N TYR A 134 -0.55 -2.16 2.84
CA TYR A 134 -0.10 -3.29 2.06
C TYR A 134 0.13 -2.82 0.64
N ILE A 135 1.34 -3.00 0.12
CA ILE A 135 1.64 -2.80 -1.30
C ILE A 135 1.60 -4.17 -1.97
N ILE A 136 0.66 -4.33 -2.91
CA ILE A 136 0.35 -5.61 -3.56
C ILE A 136 0.72 -5.49 -5.03
N GLY A 137 1.45 -6.49 -5.53
CA GLY A 137 1.82 -6.56 -6.94
C GLY A 137 0.69 -7.06 -7.83
N PRO A 138 0.80 -6.89 -9.15
CA PRO A 138 -0.18 -7.42 -10.11
C PRO A 138 -0.27 -8.96 -10.07
N ASP A 139 0.79 -9.63 -9.59
CA ASP A 139 0.83 -11.07 -9.31
C ASP A 139 0.08 -11.47 -8.03
N LYS A 140 -0.69 -10.54 -7.44
CA LYS A 140 -1.49 -10.71 -6.21
C LYS A 140 -0.65 -11.03 -4.97
N LYS A 141 0.67 -10.85 -5.04
CA LYS A 141 1.55 -11.09 -3.90
C LYS A 141 1.75 -9.82 -3.09
N LEU A 142 1.76 -9.97 -1.77
CA LEU A 142 2.18 -8.91 -0.87
C LEU A 142 3.65 -8.58 -1.10
N LYS A 143 3.98 -7.32 -1.37
CA LYS A 143 5.35 -6.87 -1.61
C LYS A 143 5.95 -6.14 -0.42
N LEU A 144 5.11 -5.42 0.32
CA LEU A 144 5.52 -4.65 1.49
C LEU A 144 4.33 -4.42 2.41
N THR A 145 4.58 -4.46 3.72
CA THR A 145 3.61 -4.06 4.74
C THR A 145 4.21 -3.06 5.72
N MET A 146 3.41 -2.11 6.17
CA MET A 146 3.77 -1.10 7.19
C MET A 146 2.61 -0.96 8.17
N THR A 147 2.88 -1.16 9.46
CA THR A 147 1.88 -1.01 10.53
C THR A 147 2.29 0.09 11.49
N TYR A 148 1.38 1.03 11.73
CA TYR A 148 1.60 2.19 12.59
C TYR A 148 0.61 2.16 13.77
N PRO A 149 1.00 2.63 14.97
CA PRO A 149 0.06 2.75 16.10
C PRO A 149 -0.91 3.93 15.87
N MET A 150 -2.08 3.92 16.52
CA MET A 150 -3.16 4.92 16.36
C MET A 150 -2.77 6.40 16.54
N ASN A 151 -1.73 6.67 17.31
CA ASN A 151 -1.30 8.04 17.61
C ASN A 151 -0.27 8.61 16.61
N VAL A 152 0.21 7.83 15.63
CA VAL A 152 1.21 8.28 14.65
C VAL A 152 0.66 8.21 13.23
N GLY A 153 0.45 9.37 12.61
CA GLY A 153 0.10 9.49 11.18
C GLY A 153 1.14 8.85 10.26
N ARG A 154 0.69 8.12 9.24
CA ARG A 154 1.55 7.54 8.20
C ARG A 154 2.08 8.61 7.26
N ASN A 155 3.29 8.36 6.74
CA ASN A 155 3.88 9.20 5.70
C ASN A 155 3.61 8.61 4.32
N PHE A 156 2.69 9.20 3.56
CA PHE A 156 2.37 8.74 2.20
C PHE A 156 3.45 9.05 1.15
N ALA A 157 4.38 9.97 1.44
CA ALA A 157 5.57 10.12 0.60
C ALA A 157 6.47 8.87 0.67
N GLU A 158 6.55 8.21 1.84
CA GLU A 158 7.27 6.94 1.96
C GLU A 158 6.51 5.80 1.27
N VAL A 159 5.19 5.80 1.29
CA VAL A 159 4.38 4.83 0.53
C VAL A 159 4.66 4.96 -0.97
N LEU A 160 4.71 6.19 -1.51
CA LEU A 160 5.08 6.45 -2.90
C LEU A 160 6.53 6.04 -3.21
N ARG A 161 7.48 6.42 -2.35
CA ARG A 161 8.90 6.06 -2.52
C ARG A 161 9.12 4.54 -2.50
N ALA A 162 8.42 3.84 -1.61
CA ALA A 162 8.46 2.39 -1.53
C ALA A 162 7.85 1.73 -2.77
N LEU A 163 6.71 2.24 -3.26
CA LEU A 163 6.10 1.80 -4.52
C LEU A 163 7.05 2.02 -5.70
N ASP A 164 7.66 3.19 -5.82
CA ASP A 164 8.67 3.50 -6.85
C ASP A 164 9.83 2.52 -6.79
N GLY A 165 10.35 2.24 -5.60
CA GLY A 165 11.44 1.29 -5.40
C GLY A 165 11.06 -0.14 -5.80
N LEU A 166 9.85 -0.59 -5.45
CA LEU A 166 9.33 -1.91 -5.79
C LEU A 166 9.12 -2.08 -7.30
N GLN A 167 8.48 -1.10 -7.94
CA GLN A 167 8.27 -1.10 -9.39
C GLN A 167 9.60 -1.04 -10.15
N THR A 168 10.55 -0.21 -9.69
CA THR A 168 11.89 -0.10 -10.27
C THR A 168 12.66 -1.42 -10.16
N ALA A 169 12.69 -2.01 -8.96
CA ALA A 169 13.40 -3.25 -8.70
C ALA A 169 12.83 -4.40 -9.55
N ALA A 170 11.50 -4.52 -9.61
CA ALA A 170 10.82 -5.56 -10.39
C ALA A 170 10.99 -5.36 -11.90
N GLY A 171 10.80 -4.13 -12.40
CA GLY A 171 10.83 -3.82 -13.83
C GLY A 171 12.23 -3.87 -14.45
N HIS A 172 13.26 -3.48 -13.68
CA HIS A 172 14.64 -3.46 -14.18
C HIS A 172 15.51 -4.59 -13.67
N GLY A 173 15.03 -5.44 -12.76
CA GLY A 173 15.84 -6.52 -12.16
C GLY A 173 17.07 -5.97 -11.42
N VAL A 174 16.82 -4.97 -10.57
CA VAL A 174 17.82 -4.26 -9.75
C VAL A 174 17.38 -4.19 -8.29
N ALA A 175 18.24 -3.69 -7.41
CA ALA A 175 17.87 -3.35 -6.04
C ALA A 175 18.05 -1.86 -5.77
N THR A 176 17.28 -1.30 -4.84
CA THR A 176 17.40 0.10 -4.43
C THR A 176 18.17 0.20 -3.11
N PRO A 177 19.17 1.09 -2.99
CA PRO A 177 19.92 1.28 -1.75
C PRO A 177 19.06 1.96 -0.67
N ALA A 178 19.61 2.06 0.55
CA ALA A 178 18.99 2.80 1.63
C ALA A 178 18.75 4.27 1.24
N ASN A 179 17.58 4.81 1.60
CA ASN A 179 17.15 6.19 1.32
C ASN A 179 17.04 6.56 -0.18
N TRP A 180 16.96 5.56 -1.07
CA TRP A 180 16.86 5.78 -2.51
C TRP A 180 15.58 6.53 -2.92
N ASN A 181 15.73 7.48 -3.85
CA ASN A 181 14.66 8.15 -4.59
C ASN A 181 14.80 7.90 -6.10
N VAL A 182 13.70 8.14 -6.84
CA VAL A 182 13.71 8.04 -8.31
C VAL A 182 14.82 8.93 -8.89
N GLY A 183 15.68 8.31 -9.71
CA GLY A 183 16.84 8.97 -10.33
C GLY A 183 18.17 8.76 -9.59
N ASP A 184 18.14 8.28 -8.35
CA ASP A 184 19.35 7.86 -7.64
C ASP A 184 19.92 6.55 -8.21
N ASP A 185 21.19 6.28 -7.93
CA ASP A 185 21.86 5.06 -8.38
C ASP A 185 21.22 3.82 -7.76
N VAL A 186 21.10 2.77 -8.55
CA VAL A 186 20.60 1.45 -8.12
C VAL A 186 21.76 0.50 -7.84
N VAL A 187 21.50 -0.52 -7.04
CA VAL A 187 22.42 -1.63 -6.79
C VAL A 187 22.22 -2.70 -7.84
N ILE A 188 23.29 -3.08 -8.54
CA ILE A 188 23.30 -4.25 -9.42
C ILE A 188 23.34 -5.51 -8.55
N PRO A 189 22.35 -6.43 -8.62
CA PRO A 189 22.34 -7.64 -7.81
C PRO A 189 23.61 -8.47 -8.03
N ALA A 190 24.13 -9.09 -6.97
CA ALA A 190 25.35 -9.89 -7.03
C ALA A 190 25.24 -11.11 -7.98
N SER A 191 24.02 -11.54 -8.29
CA SER A 191 23.75 -12.62 -9.25
C SER A 191 23.95 -12.21 -10.72
N VAL A 192 24.06 -10.92 -11.03
CA VAL A 192 24.27 -10.43 -12.40
C VAL A 192 25.77 -10.50 -12.72
N SER A 193 26.15 -11.14 -13.83
CA SER A 193 27.56 -11.21 -14.26
C SER A 193 28.13 -9.83 -14.59
N GLU A 194 29.46 -9.68 -14.67
CA GLU A 194 30.08 -8.41 -15.10
C GLU A 194 29.75 -8.08 -16.56
N GLU A 195 29.66 -9.11 -17.42
CA GLU A 195 29.28 -8.98 -18.83
C GLU A 195 27.84 -8.47 -18.95
N ASP A 196 26.90 -9.09 -18.24
CA ASP A 196 25.49 -8.64 -18.25
C ASP A 196 25.34 -7.24 -17.64
N ALA A 197 26.11 -6.92 -16.61
CA ALA A 197 26.12 -5.59 -16.01
C ALA A 197 26.62 -4.53 -17.02
N ALA A 198 27.72 -4.79 -17.72
CA ALA A 198 28.23 -3.89 -18.75
C ALA A 198 27.25 -3.73 -19.91
N ASN A 199 26.60 -4.81 -20.35
CA ASN A 199 25.62 -4.78 -21.42
C ASN A 199 24.35 -4.01 -21.04
N ARG A 200 23.87 -4.15 -19.81
CA ARG A 200 22.61 -3.52 -19.34
C ARG A 200 22.77 -2.08 -18.90
N PHE A 201 23.86 -1.76 -18.22
CA PHE A 201 24.04 -0.45 -17.56
C PHE A 201 25.12 0.41 -18.24
N GLY A 202 25.94 -0.18 -19.13
CA GLY A 202 27.09 0.49 -19.71
C GLY A 202 28.17 0.73 -18.65
N GLN A 203 28.14 1.92 -18.04
CA GLN A 203 29.05 2.28 -16.95
C GLN A 203 28.40 2.03 -15.60
N TYR A 204 29.13 1.35 -14.72
CA TYR A 204 28.77 1.15 -13.32
C TYR A 204 30.01 1.28 -12.43
N GLN A 205 29.79 1.59 -11.16
CA GLN A 205 30.82 1.72 -10.15
C GLN A 205 30.87 0.47 -9.26
N THR A 206 32.00 -0.23 -9.24
CA THR A 206 32.26 -1.27 -8.24
C THR A 206 32.83 -0.63 -6.97
N VAL A 207 32.01 -0.49 -5.94
CA VAL A 207 32.42 0.03 -4.63
C VAL A 207 33.07 -1.08 -3.80
N LEU A 208 32.48 -2.27 -3.83
CA LEU A 208 33.00 -3.51 -3.24
C LEU A 208 32.68 -4.69 -4.20
N PRO A 209 33.32 -5.87 -4.04
CA PRO A 209 33.07 -7.01 -4.94
C PRO A 209 31.61 -7.41 -5.10
N TYR A 210 30.78 -7.16 -4.09
CA TYR A 210 29.33 -7.42 -4.10
C TYR A 210 28.47 -6.16 -4.23
N LEU A 211 29.07 -4.97 -4.13
CA LEU A 211 28.37 -3.68 -4.15
C LEU A 211 28.76 -2.92 -5.41
N ARG A 212 27.91 -3.06 -6.42
CA ARG A 212 28.04 -2.36 -7.70
C ARG A 212 26.86 -1.41 -7.85
N MET A 213 27.14 -0.15 -8.13
CA MET A 213 26.16 0.93 -8.26
C MET A 213 26.08 1.37 -9.72
N ALA A 214 24.89 1.64 -10.23
CA ALA A 214 24.70 2.15 -11.59
C ALA A 214 23.53 3.12 -11.69
N LYS A 215 23.56 4.01 -12.67
CA LYS A 215 22.37 4.72 -13.13
C LYS A 215 21.51 3.77 -13.96
N LEU A 216 20.20 3.86 -13.81
CA LEU A 216 19.29 3.24 -14.77
C LEU A 216 19.41 3.96 -16.12
N PRO A 217 19.42 3.23 -17.25
CA PRO A 217 19.28 3.85 -18.56
C PRO A 217 17.94 4.57 -18.63
N GLY A 218 17.94 5.79 -19.18
CA GLY A 218 16.72 6.57 -19.42
C GLY A 218 15.88 6.05 -20.57
#